data_AF-A0A7S3UJ43-F1
#
_entry.id   AF-A0A7S3UJ43-F1
#
_cell.length_a   1.000
_cell.length_b   1.000
_cell.length_c   1.000
_cell.angle_alpha   90.00
_cell.angle_beta   90.00
_cell.angle_gamma   90.00
#
_symmetry.space_group_name_H-M   'P 1'
#
loop_
_entity.id
_entity.type
_entity.pdbx_description
1 polymer ?
#
loop_
_entity_poly.entity_id
_entity_poly.type
_entity_poly.pdbx_seq_one_letter_code
_entity_poly.pdbx_strand_id
1 'polypeptide(L)'
;PFVGRILDWFKKAHPDKAASYIGKADPGVMSVTNIYNYYKTHGYKTIVMGASFRNAGEIQALAGCDKLTISPGLLKELAGQSPDAVPRVLSEESAKAAQVDSKMQMD
;
A
#
# COMPACT_ATOMS: atom_id res chain seq x y z
N PRO A 1 2.89 2.60 -8.87
CA PRO A 1 1.85 3.62 -8.55
C PRO A 1 2.31 4.56 -7.42
N PHE A 2 1.86 5.83 -7.42
CA PHE A 2 2.28 6.81 -6.42
C PHE A 2 1.40 6.72 -5.17
N VAL A 3 2.02 6.80 -3.99
CA VAL A 3 1.34 6.71 -2.68
C VAL A 3 1.17 8.10 -2.08
N GLY A 4 2.26 8.72 -1.66
CA GLY A 4 2.25 9.97 -0.90
C GLY A 4 1.68 11.18 -1.64
N ARG A 5 1.74 11.24 -2.98
CA ARG A 5 1.04 12.32 -3.72
C ARG A 5 -0.48 12.20 -3.65
N ILE A 6 -1.00 10.98 -3.50
CA ILE A 6 -2.43 10.76 -3.26
C ILE A 6 -2.75 11.24 -1.85
N LEU A 7 -1.95 10.89 -0.85
CA LEU A 7 -2.10 11.41 0.52
C LEU A 7 -2.12 12.94 0.55
N ASP A 8 -1.17 13.61 -0.11
CA ASP A 8 -1.10 15.07 -0.16
C ASP A 8 -2.41 15.69 -0.68
N TRP A 9 -2.95 15.12 -1.75
CA TRP A 9 -4.21 15.58 -2.34
C TRP A 9 -5.39 15.40 -1.37
N PHE A 10 -5.51 14.23 -0.75
CA PHE A 10 -6.60 13.94 0.20
C PHE A 10 -6.53 14.80 1.46
N LYS A 11 -5.33 15.07 1.99
CA LYS A 11 -5.15 15.99 3.13
C LYS A 11 -5.56 17.42 2.78
N LYS A 12 -5.26 17.86 1.56
CA LYS A 12 -5.65 19.19 1.09
C LYS A 12 -7.16 19.30 0.83
N ALA A 13 -7.77 18.26 0.25
CA ALA A 13 -9.19 18.22 -0.09
C ALA A 13 -10.10 17.99 1.13
N HIS A 14 -9.62 17.23 2.12
CA HIS A 14 -10.37 16.81 3.30
C HIS A 14 -9.53 16.99 4.58
N PRO A 15 -9.26 18.24 4.98
CA PRO A 15 -8.38 18.53 6.11
C PRO A 15 -8.91 18.00 7.45
N ASP A 16 -10.23 17.92 7.61
CA ASP A 16 -10.92 17.34 8.76
C ASP A 16 -10.59 15.85 8.98
N LYS A 17 -10.27 15.13 7.90
CA LYS A 17 -9.92 13.70 7.93
C LYS A 17 -8.43 13.44 7.88
N ALA A 18 -7.60 14.48 7.77
CA ALA A 18 -6.17 14.35 7.51
C ALA A 18 -5.43 13.48 8.54
N ALA A 19 -5.85 13.51 9.80
CA ALA A 19 -5.26 12.71 10.88
C ALA A 19 -5.62 11.20 10.80
N SER A 20 -6.68 10.84 10.08
CA SER A 20 -7.14 9.46 9.92
C SER A 20 -6.42 8.70 8.80
N TYR A 21 -5.73 9.41 7.90
CA TYR A 21 -5.01 8.81 6.78
C TYR A 21 -3.65 8.27 7.23
N ILE A 22 -3.69 7.12 7.89
CA ILE A 22 -2.51 6.43 8.44
C ILE A 22 -2.51 4.95 8.04
N GLY A 23 -1.33 4.40 7.76
CA GLY A 23 -1.14 2.98 7.46
C GLY A 23 -2.11 2.49 6.37
N LYS A 24 -2.95 1.50 6.70
CA LYS A 24 -3.95 0.93 5.77
C LYS A 24 -5.08 1.90 5.37
N ALA A 25 -5.35 2.92 6.18
CA ALA A 25 -6.36 3.95 5.91
C ALA A 25 -5.81 5.11 5.06
N ASP A 26 -4.51 5.10 4.74
CA ASP A 26 -3.93 6.05 3.80
C ASP A 26 -4.52 5.81 2.38
N PRO A 27 -5.06 6.84 1.71
CA PRO A 27 -5.71 6.69 0.41
C PRO A 27 -4.74 6.27 -0.71
N GLY A 28 -3.46 6.64 -0.60
CA GLY A 28 -2.41 6.15 -1.48
C GLY A 28 -2.13 4.67 -1.27
N VAL A 29 -2.06 4.22 -0.01
CA VAL A 29 -1.90 2.79 0.32
C VAL A 29 -3.09 1.99 -0.22
N MET A 30 -4.32 2.42 0.05
CA MET A 30 -5.54 1.78 -0.48
C MET A 30 -5.50 1.66 -2.00
N SER A 31 -5.10 2.72 -2.70
CA SER A 31 -4.97 2.73 -4.16
C SER A 31 -3.98 1.67 -4.66
N VAL A 32 -2.78 1.59 -4.07
CA VAL A 32 -1.78 0.60 -4.48
C VAL A 32 -2.19 -0.82 -4.14
N THR A 33 -2.81 -1.04 -2.97
CA THR A 33 -3.35 -2.35 -2.59
C THR A 33 -4.41 -2.83 -3.58
N ASN A 34 -5.32 -1.95 -4.00
CA ASN A 34 -6.35 -2.29 -4.98
C ASN A 34 -5.74 -2.65 -6.34
N ILE A 35 -4.77 -1.86 -6.81
CA ILE A 35 -4.03 -2.13 -8.07
C ILE A 35 -3.29 -3.47 -7.98
N TYR A 36 -2.56 -3.70 -6.88
CA TYR A 36 -1.83 -4.94 -6.65
C TYR A 36 -2.77 -6.14 -6.68
N ASN A 37 -3.84 -6.10 -5.90
CA ASN A 37 -4.81 -7.19 -5.81
C ASN A 37 -5.43 -7.48 -7.18
N TYR A 38 -5.84 -6.45 -7.92
CA TYR A 38 -6.37 -6.60 -9.27
C TYR A 38 -5.37 -7.30 -10.19
N TYR A 39 -4.09 -6.91 -10.14
CA TYR A 39 -3.05 -7.48 -10.98
C TYR A 39 -2.82 -8.97 -10.66
N LYS A 40 -2.69 -9.31 -9.37
CA LYS A 40 -2.42 -10.69 -8.93
C LYS A 40 -3.61 -11.62 -9.17
N THR A 41 -4.80 -11.12 -8.94
CA THR A 41 -6.05 -11.85 -9.15
C THR A 41 -6.24 -12.25 -10.62
N HIS A 42 -5.93 -11.35 -11.56
CA HIS A 42 -6.10 -11.61 -13.00
C HIS A 42 -4.83 -12.18 -13.66
N GLY A 43 -3.80 -12.53 -12.87
CA GLY A 43 -2.58 -13.15 -13.37
C GLY A 43 -1.70 -12.22 -14.24
N TYR A 44 -1.89 -10.91 -14.18
CA TYR A 44 -1.05 -9.95 -14.91
C TYR A 44 0.40 -10.00 -14.40
N LYS A 45 1.35 -10.00 -15.34
CA LYS A 45 2.79 -10.15 -15.05
C LYS A 45 3.53 -8.84 -14.84
N THR A 46 2.87 -7.71 -15.07
CA THR A 46 3.45 -6.40 -14.83
C THR A 46 3.80 -6.23 -13.34
N ILE A 47 5.03 -5.78 -13.08
CA ILE A 47 5.52 -5.51 -11.72
C ILE A 47 4.78 -4.29 -11.15
N VAL A 48 4.16 -4.46 -9.99
CA VAL A 48 3.59 -3.34 -9.24
C VAL A 48 4.67 -2.76 -8.35
N MET A 49 5.17 -1.58 -8.71
CA MET A 49 6.18 -0.85 -7.93
C MET A 49 5.57 0.37 -7.25
N GLY A 50 5.38 0.31 -5.92
CA GLY A 50 4.93 1.46 -5.13
C GLY A 50 6.01 2.53 -5.05
N ALA A 51 5.62 3.81 -5.11
CA ALA A 51 6.54 4.95 -5.21
C ALA A 51 6.01 6.19 -4.47
N SER A 52 6.89 7.19 -4.29
CA SER A 52 6.55 8.52 -3.76
C SER A 52 5.97 8.52 -2.34
N PHE A 53 6.65 7.86 -1.40
CA PHE A 53 6.23 7.79 0.01
C PHE A 53 6.43 9.10 0.80
N ARG A 54 5.67 9.30 1.89
CA ARG A 54 5.83 10.40 2.87
C ARG A 54 6.36 9.92 4.22
N ASN A 55 6.08 8.68 4.61
CA ASN A 55 6.46 8.13 5.90
C ASN A 55 6.68 6.61 5.83
N ALA A 56 7.38 6.03 6.81
CA ALA A 56 7.63 4.58 6.87
C ALA A 56 6.35 3.74 7.00
N GLY A 57 5.30 4.28 7.64
CA GLY A 57 4.03 3.58 7.82
C GLY A 57 3.33 3.22 6.51
N GLU A 58 3.41 4.07 5.48
CA GLU A 58 2.92 3.76 4.13
C GLU A 58 3.68 2.59 3.50
N ILE A 59 5.00 2.53 3.70
CA ILE A 59 5.87 1.48 3.14
C ILE A 59 5.55 0.15 3.81
N GLN A 60 5.45 0.16 5.15
CA GLN A 60 5.09 -1.01 5.96
C GLN A 60 3.71 -1.53 5.59
N ALA A 61 2.72 -0.65 5.38
CA ALA A 61 1.38 -1.04 4.97
C ALA A 61 1.32 -1.68 3.57
N LEU A 62 2.39 -1.55 2.76
CA LEU A 62 2.55 -2.18 1.45
C LEU A 62 3.62 -3.28 1.44
N ALA A 63 4.09 -3.74 2.60
CA ALA A 63 5.07 -4.81 2.68
C ALA A 63 4.55 -6.08 1.97
N GLY A 64 5.34 -6.62 1.05
CA GLY A 64 4.94 -7.73 0.17
C GLY A 64 4.47 -7.34 -1.23
N CYS A 65 4.38 -6.03 -1.53
CA CYS A 65 4.32 -5.53 -2.90
C CYS A 65 5.56 -5.99 -3.68
N ASP A 66 5.46 -6.13 -5.01
CA ASP A 66 6.54 -6.73 -5.82
C ASP A 66 7.86 -5.96 -5.67
N LYS A 67 7.77 -4.63 -5.70
CA LYS A 67 8.87 -3.70 -5.50
C LYS A 67 8.36 -2.41 -4.84
N LEU A 68 9.24 -1.73 -4.13
CA LEU A 68 9.01 -0.39 -3.63
C LEU A 68 10.23 0.47 -3.95
N THR A 69 10.02 1.65 -4.53
CA THR A 69 11.08 2.65 -4.72
C THR A 69 10.98 3.71 -3.61
N ILE A 70 12.00 3.75 -2.76
CA ILE A 70 11.99 4.45 -1.48
C ILE A 70 13.13 5.48 -1.49
N SER A 71 12.87 6.68 -0.95
CA SER A 71 13.90 7.73 -0.86
C SER A 71 14.99 7.36 0.16
N PRO A 72 16.22 7.88 0.01
CA PRO A 72 17.30 7.59 0.96
C PRO A 72 16.96 7.94 2.43
N GLY A 73 16.19 9.02 2.66
CA GLY A 73 15.77 9.42 4.00
C GLY A 73 14.86 8.38 4.67
N LEU A 74 13.86 7.87 3.94
CA LEU A 74 12.95 6.84 4.45
C LEU A 74 13.65 5.48 4.59
N LEU A 75 14.62 5.16 3.72
CA LEU A 75 15.46 3.97 3.89
C LEU A 75 16.27 4.04 5.20
N LYS A 76 16.83 5.21 5.53
CA LYS A 76 17.55 5.40 6.79
C LYS A 76 16.62 5.26 8.01
N GLU A 77 15.41 5.78 7.93
CA GLU A 77 14.38 5.62 8.97
C GLU A 77 14.04 4.14 9.19
N LEU A 78 13.78 3.40 8.11
CA LEU A 78 13.47 1.97 8.17
C LEU A 78 14.64 1.13 8.71
N ALA A 79 15.87 1.46 8.33
CA ALA A 79 17.07 0.75 8.79
C ALA A 79 17.30 0.87 10.31
N GLY A 80 16.73 1.90 10.95
CA GLY A 80 16.79 2.10 12.41
C GLY A 80 15.72 1.33 13.19
N GLN A 81 14.80 0.62 12.53
CA GLN A 81 13.69 -0.11 13.16
C GLN A 81 13.99 -1.61 13.28
N SER A 82 13.36 -2.28 14.25
CA SER A 82 13.46 -3.74 14.39
C SER A 82 12.90 -4.47 13.17
N PRO A 83 13.48 -5.59 12.71
CA PRO A 83 12.95 -6.40 11.61
C PRO A 83 11.50 -6.85 11.81
N ASP A 84 11.08 -7.07 13.06
CA ASP A 84 9.70 -7.45 13.41
C ASP A 84 8.68 -6.34 13.10
N ALA A 85 9.14 -5.12 12.77
CA ALA A 85 8.29 -3.98 12.45
C ALA A 85 7.68 -4.03 11.04
N VAL A 86 8.00 -5.03 10.21
CA VAL A 86 7.55 -5.08 8.81
C VAL A 86 6.90 -6.44 8.47
N PRO A 87 5.74 -6.76 9.05
CA PRO A 87 5.01 -7.98 8.69
C PRO A 87 4.56 -7.92 7.23
N ARG A 88 4.53 -9.08 6.54
CA ARG A 88 4.03 -9.16 5.17
C ARG A 88 2.52 -8.85 5.14
N VAL A 89 2.14 -7.82 4.38
CA VAL A 89 0.75 -7.35 4.23
C VAL A 89 0.12 -7.82 2.92
N LEU A 90 0.90 -7.81 1.84
CA LEU A 90 0.45 -8.16 0.49
C LEU A 90 1.06 -9.49 0.04
N SER A 91 0.21 -10.32 -0.57
CA SER A 91 0.64 -11.56 -1.22
C SER A 91 -0.32 -11.92 -2.35
N GLU A 92 0.12 -12.80 -3.26
CA GLU A 92 -0.75 -13.29 -4.33
C GLU A 92 -1.88 -14.15 -3.77
N GLU A 93 -1.62 -14.90 -2.70
CA GLU A 93 -2.62 -15.71 -2.00
C GLU A 93 -3.71 -14.83 -1.38
N SER A 94 -3.32 -13.76 -0.67
CA SER A 94 -4.29 -12.85 -0.05
C SER A 94 -5.08 -12.05 -1.09
N ALA A 95 -4.46 -11.69 -2.22
CA ALA A 95 -5.14 -11.05 -3.33
C ALA A 95 -6.24 -11.94 -3.95
N LYS A 96 -5.93 -13.23 -4.18
CA LYS A 96 -6.90 -14.19 -4.73
C LYS A 96 -8.04 -14.47 -3.76
N ALA A 97 -7.73 -14.61 -2.46
CA ALA A 97 -8.76 -14.80 -1.42
C ALA A 97 -9.75 -13.63 -1.36
N ALA A 98 -9.26 -12.38 -1.42
CA ALA A 98 -10.11 -11.19 -1.39
C ALA A 98 -11.10 -11.10 -2.59
N GLN A 99 -10.75 -11.66 -3.75
CA GLN A 99 -11.66 -11.72 -4.89
C GLN A 99 -12.80 -12.73 -4.67
N VAL A 100 -12.51 -13.88 -4.04
CA VAL A 100 -13.51 -14.92 -3.76
C VAL A 100 -14.60 -14.35 -2.85
N ASP A 101 -14.22 -13.66 -1.77
CA ASP A 101 -15.17 -13.03 -0.85
C ASP A 101 -16.02 -11.96 -1.54
N SER A 102 -15.43 -11.17 -2.43
CA SER A 102 -16.15 -10.12 -3.17
C SER A 102 -17.20 -10.71 -4.12
N LYS A 103 -16.92 -11.86 -4.76
CA LYS A 103 -17.90 -12.57 -5.60
C LYS A 103 -19.03 -13.17 -4.76
N MET A 104 -18.70 -13.81 -3.64
CA MET A 104 -19.70 -14.43 -2.75
C MET A 104 -20.67 -13.43 -2.10
N GLN A 105 -20.30 -12.16 -1.98
CA GLN A 105 -21.19 -11.11 -1.44
C GLN A 105 -22.13 -10.49 -2.50
N MET A 106 -21.95 -10.84 -3.78
CA MET A 106 -22.77 -10.34 -4.88
C MET A 106 -23.83 -11.35 -5.36
N ASP A 107 -23.83 -12.56 -4.80
CA ASP A 107 -24.83 -13.63 -5.01
C ASP A 107 -25.81 -13.71 -3.83
#